data_AF-A6VJT8-F1
#
_entry.id   AF-A6VJT8-F1
#
_cell.length_a   1.000
_cell.length_b   1.000
_cell.length_c   1.000
_cell.angle_alpha   90.00
_cell.angle_beta   90.00
_cell.angle_gamma   90.00
#
_symmetry.space_group_name_H-M   'P 1'
#
loop_
_entity.id
_entity.type
_entity.pdbx_description
1 polymer ?
#
loop_
_entity_poly.entity_id
_entity_poly.type
_entity_poly.pdbx_seq_one_letter_code
_entity_poly.pdbx_strand_id
1 'polypeptide(L)'
;MVGNITDEEIQQNILKHLYKINSRDNDAFLSCEIFKEEFSLERADLYRNIDILKQKGFIDMGNNPGLTGYSIKLSEKGMDTFENPKFTREEIEKAYKTFKIYAEEVTNASYDTYTKSLAAFLNYCKNNEVLEFVIFKFNLIERDFEKWYDNFLNSKLHAHTLPLDDDEKISIIYKFLNEINSGKIKISEFVKSAYKISGKTEKTINKFNQSIFLHFVKGIDIRLKKLMSKVESAPEKDEKEEKTEKEVIKREESPKISKIEVIDSDSVTSKRRIEKFEKDTKVVIYPSEVIDGDAVSRKLSKNSYSMDNLETALLKLSEELRDENKSVAAISAVYILSKNVDSTDLAETRGLLKEAVSAEPCLREKFKDIAMASSIEIANTSIIKGILSLF
;
A
#
# COMPACT_ATOMS: atom_id res chain seq x y z
N MET A 1 -13.88 26.68 23.05
CA MET A 1 -14.87 27.07 22.03
C MET A 1 -14.93 25.94 21.04
N VAL A 2 -15.97 25.10 21.10
CA VAL A 2 -16.19 24.06 20.09
C VAL A 2 -16.81 24.79 18.90
N GLY A 3 -16.08 24.91 17.80
CA GLY A 3 -16.62 25.50 16.57
C GLY A 3 -17.75 24.61 16.08
N ASN A 4 -18.88 25.20 15.71
CA ASN A 4 -19.94 24.47 15.03
C ASN A 4 -19.37 23.99 13.68
N ILE A 5 -19.27 22.67 13.50
CA ILE A 5 -18.91 22.05 12.22
C ILE A 5 -20.02 22.35 11.22
N THR A 6 -19.68 22.78 10.02
CA THR A 6 -20.69 23.07 8.99
C THR A 6 -21.22 21.80 8.33
N ASP A 7 -22.41 21.89 7.70
CA ASP A 7 -22.97 20.76 6.95
C ASP A 7 -22.03 20.34 5.79
N GLU A 8 -21.34 21.28 5.14
CA GLU A 8 -20.33 20.96 4.13
C GLU A 8 -19.15 20.17 4.71
N GLU A 9 -18.65 20.55 5.89
CA GLU A 9 -17.56 19.85 6.56
C GLU A 9 -17.98 18.43 6.97
N ILE A 10 -19.19 18.26 7.50
CA ILE A 10 -19.78 16.94 7.82
C ILE A 10 -19.83 16.07 6.55
N GLN A 11 -20.38 16.61 5.46
CA GLN A 11 -20.51 15.90 4.20
C GLN A 11 -19.14 15.45 3.66
N GLN A 12 -18.15 16.33 3.68
CA GLN A 12 -16.80 16.01 3.23
C GLN A 12 -16.14 14.94 4.10
N ASN A 13 -16.31 15.00 5.42
CA ASN A 13 -15.75 14.01 6.33
C ASN A 13 -16.38 12.62 6.12
N ILE A 14 -17.70 12.55 5.91
CA ILE A 14 -18.38 11.29 5.55
C ILE A 14 -17.82 10.73 4.25
N LEU A 15 -17.76 11.53 3.18
CA LEU A 15 -17.26 11.09 1.89
C LEU A 15 -15.80 10.63 1.95
N LYS A 16 -14.93 11.35 2.68
CA LYS A 16 -13.52 10.99 2.89
C LYS A 16 -13.38 9.64 3.62
N HIS A 17 -14.18 9.43 4.66
CA HIS A 17 -14.15 8.16 5.40
C HIS A 17 -14.67 7.00 4.54
N LEU A 18 -15.77 7.21 3.80
CA LEU A 18 -16.25 6.19 2.86
C LEU A 18 -15.21 5.88 1.79
N TYR A 19 -14.53 6.88 1.22
CA TYR A 19 -13.48 6.67 0.22
C TYR A 19 -12.32 5.83 0.76
N LYS A 20 -11.93 6.02 2.02
CA LYS A 20 -10.88 5.22 2.67
C LYS A 20 -11.18 3.71 2.62
N ILE A 21 -12.45 3.34 2.77
CA ILE A 21 -12.88 1.95 2.74
C ILE A 21 -13.21 1.50 1.32
N ASN A 22 -14.01 2.28 0.59
CA ASN A 22 -14.49 1.90 -0.74
C ASN A 22 -13.39 1.86 -1.82
N SER A 23 -12.29 2.60 -1.64
CA SER A 23 -11.10 2.46 -2.50
C SER A 23 -10.37 1.13 -2.33
N ARG A 24 -10.60 0.41 -1.22
CA ARG A 24 -10.03 -0.93 -0.96
C ARG A 24 -11.05 -2.03 -1.26
N ASP A 25 -12.31 -1.77 -0.96
CA ASP A 25 -13.44 -2.66 -1.20
C ASP A 25 -14.66 -1.85 -1.69
N ASN A 26 -14.85 -1.81 -3.01
CA ASN A 26 -15.88 -1.01 -3.67
C ASN A 26 -17.32 -1.48 -3.35
N ASP A 27 -17.47 -2.68 -2.77
CA ASP A 27 -18.77 -3.23 -2.38
C ASP A 27 -19.06 -3.12 -0.88
N ALA A 28 -18.09 -2.65 -0.10
CA ALA A 28 -18.25 -2.47 1.33
C ALA A 28 -19.30 -1.38 1.68
N PHE A 29 -20.38 -1.79 2.32
CA PHE A 29 -21.34 -0.90 2.96
C PHE A 29 -20.97 -0.66 4.42
N LEU A 30 -20.92 0.60 4.85
CA LEU A 30 -20.65 0.99 6.23
C LEU A 30 -21.95 1.33 6.96
N SER A 31 -22.06 0.90 8.22
CA SER A 31 -23.13 1.36 9.10
C SER A 31 -23.03 2.85 9.35
N CYS A 32 -24.14 3.58 9.25
CA CYS A 32 -24.15 5.00 9.57
C CYS A 32 -23.80 5.28 11.04
N GLU A 33 -23.93 4.30 11.93
CA GLU A 33 -23.60 4.45 13.35
C GLU A 33 -22.10 4.74 13.58
N ILE A 34 -21.21 4.26 12.70
CA ILE A 34 -19.76 4.51 12.78
C ILE A 34 -19.48 6.03 12.78
N PHE A 35 -20.21 6.79 11.95
CA PHE A 35 -20.01 8.24 11.83
C PHE A 35 -20.50 9.01 13.06
N LYS A 36 -21.43 8.45 13.86
CA LYS A 36 -21.85 9.11 15.11
C LYS A 36 -20.71 9.10 16.12
N GLU A 37 -20.08 7.94 16.28
CA GLU A 37 -18.98 7.76 17.22
C GLU A 37 -17.75 8.54 16.77
N GLU A 38 -17.40 8.47 15.48
CA GLU A 38 -16.18 9.07 14.95
C GLU A 38 -16.24 10.60 14.87
N PHE A 39 -17.41 11.16 14.52
CA PHE A 39 -17.55 12.61 14.35
C PHE A 39 -18.29 13.30 15.50
N SER A 40 -18.70 12.55 16.53
CA SER A 40 -19.46 13.08 17.67
C SER A 40 -20.68 13.91 17.25
N LEU A 41 -21.38 13.46 16.20
CA LEU A 41 -22.51 14.17 15.60
C LEU A 41 -23.84 13.76 16.24
N GLU A 42 -24.76 14.72 16.35
CA GLU A 42 -26.15 14.40 16.69
C GLU A 42 -26.81 13.58 15.58
N ARG A 43 -27.74 12.71 15.99
CA ARG A 43 -28.45 11.80 15.08
C ARG A 43 -29.15 12.56 13.94
N ALA A 44 -29.75 13.69 14.24
CA ALA A 44 -30.50 14.48 13.26
C ALA A 44 -29.58 15.09 12.18
N ASP A 45 -28.45 15.67 12.58
CA ASP A 45 -27.50 16.29 11.65
C ASP A 45 -26.83 15.25 10.75
N LEU A 46 -26.47 14.08 11.31
CA LEU A 46 -25.90 13.00 10.53
C LEU A 46 -26.86 12.52 9.43
N TYR A 47 -28.10 12.18 9.77
CA TYR A 47 -29.04 11.68 8.77
C TYR A 47 -29.46 12.76 7.77
N ARG A 48 -29.59 14.03 8.19
CA ARG A 48 -29.80 15.16 7.26
C ARG A 48 -28.70 15.20 6.20
N ASN A 49 -27.44 15.14 6.62
CA ASN A 49 -26.30 15.21 5.70
C ASN A 49 -26.18 13.96 4.81
N ILE A 50 -26.51 12.78 5.33
CA ILE A 50 -26.60 11.55 4.53
C ILE A 50 -27.68 11.67 3.45
N ASP A 51 -28.86 12.17 3.79
CA ASP A 51 -29.95 12.36 2.82
C ASP A 51 -29.55 13.36 1.73
N ILE A 52 -28.85 14.44 2.08
CA ILE A 52 -28.31 15.40 1.11
C ILE A 52 -27.29 14.72 0.18
N LEU A 53 -26.34 13.94 0.71
CA LEU A 53 -25.34 13.22 -0.09
C LEU A 53 -25.99 12.22 -1.05
N LYS A 54 -27.04 11.53 -0.58
CA LYS A 54 -27.84 10.60 -1.39
C LYS A 54 -28.56 11.34 -2.51
N GLN A 55 -29.22 12.45 -2.21
CA GLN A 55 -29.90 13.28 -3.22
C GLN A 55 -28.93 13.83 -4.28
N LYS A 56 -27.70 14.20 -3.86
CA LYS A 56 -26.63 14.59 -4.77
C LYS A 56 -26.06 13.42 -5.58
N GLY A 57 -26.43 12.18 -5.24
CA GLY A 57 -26.00 10.96 -5.91
C GLY A 57 -24.55 10.57 -5.60
N PHE A 58 -23.98 11.02 -4.48
CA PHE A 58 -22.61 10.68 -4.08
C PHE A 58 -22.51 9.39 -3.27
N ILE A 59 -23.63 8.92 -2.71
CA ILE A 59 -23.67 7.70 -1.91
C ILE A 59 -24.88 6.84 -2.31
N ASP A 60 -24.70 5.53 -2.18
CA ASP A 60 -25.74 4.54 -2.32
C ASP A 60 -26.14 3.99 -0.95
N MET A 61 -27.44 3.71 -0.79
CA MET A 61 -27.98 3.13 0.44
C MET A 61 -28.09 1.61 0.28
N GLY A 62 -27.53 0.89 1.24
CA GLY A 62 -27.64 -0.56 1.35
C GLY A 62 -28.50 -0.95 2.55
N ASN A 63 -29.18 -2.08 2.44
CA ASN A 63 -29.76 -2.77 3.57
C ASN A 63 -28.88 -3.96 3.92
N ASN A 64 -28.18 -3.87 5.05
CA ASN A 64 -27.45 -5.01 5.59
C ASN A 64 -28.32 -5.70 6.65
N PRO A 65 -28.86 -6.91 6.38
CA PRO A 65 -29.81 -7.57 7.29
C PRO A 65 -29.22 -7.91 8.67
N GLY A 66 -27.89 -7.88 8.82
CA GLY A 66 -27.20 -8.10 10.11
C GLY A 66 -26.94 -6.84 10.94
N LEU A 67 -27.22 -5.64 10.43
CA LEU A 67 -26.94 -4.37 11.12
C LEU A 67 -28.23 -3.58 11.31
N THR A 68 -28.43 -3.03 12.51
CA THR A 68 -29.54 -2.10 12.78
C THR A 68 -29.20 -0.73 12.19
N GLY A 69 -29.92 -0.30 11.16
CA GLY A 69 -29.82 1.04 10.59
C GLY A 69 -29.52 1.05 9.10
N TYR A 70 -29.34 2.25 8.54
CA TYR A 70 -28.89 2.41 7.17
C TYR A 70 -27.41 2.05 7.07
N SER A 71 -27.06 1.41 5.96
CA SER A 71 -25.67 1.28 5.54
C SER A 71 -25.46 2.06 4.26
N ILE A 72 -24.29 2.68 4.11
CA ILE A 72 -23.97 3.53 2.98
C ILE A 72 -22.62 3.18 2.39
N LYS A 73 -22.47 3.39 1.08
CA LYS A 73 -21.20 3.34 0.37
C LYS A 73 -21.10 4.48 -0.63
N LEU A 74 -19.91 4.79 -1.13
CA LEU A 74 -19.78 5.73 -2.25
C LEU A 74 -20.41 5.14 -3.51
N SER A 75 -21.14 5.99 -4.23
CA SER A 75 -21.55 5.69 -5.61
C SER A 75 -20.36 5.89 -6.56
N GLU A 76 -20.50 5.50 -7.83
CA GLU A 76 -19.50 5.78 -8.87
C GLU A 76 -19.18 7.29 -8.96
N LYS A 77 -20.22 8.14 -8.91
CA LYS A 77 -20.06 9.60 -8.87
C LYS A 77 -19.33 10.07 -7.61
N GLY A 78 -19.58 9.42 -6.46
CA GLY A 78 -18.88 9.70 -5.21
C GLY A 78 -17.42 9.27 -5.22
N MET A 79 -17.09 8.18 -5.92
CA MET A 79 -15.70 7.75 -6.12
C MET A 79 -14.95 8.71 -7.05
N ASP A 80 -15.60 9.16 -8.14
CA ASP A 80 -14.99 10.03 -9.15
C ASP A 80 -14.50 11.37 -8.57
N THR A 81 -15.16 11.91 -7.53
CA THR A 81 -14.71 13.16 -6.88
C THR A 81 -13.32 13.06 -6.23
N PHE A 82 -12.89 11.86 -5.84
CA PHE A 82 -11.58 11.60 -5.24
C PHE A 82 -10.57 11.03 -6.25
N GLU A 83 -11.03 10.53 -7.39
CA GLU A 83 -10.16 9.97 -8.42
C GLU A 83 -9.81 10.98 -9.50
N ASN A 84 -10.79 11.78 -9.93
CA ASN A 84 -10.71 12.73 -11.03
C ASN A 84 -11.31 14.10 -10.63
N PRO A 85 -10.67 14.84 -9.72
CA PRO A 85 -11.17 16.15 -9.32
C PRO A 85 -11.11 17.12 -10.50
N LYS A 86 -12.17 17.93 -10.64
CA LYS A 86 -12.28 18.95 -11.68
C LYS A 86 -11.57 20.24 -11.24
N PHE A 87 -10.24 20.22 -11.24
CA PHE A 87 -9.45 21.44 -11.07
C PHE A 87 -9.10 22.05 -12.43
N THR A 88 -9.13 23.38 -12.53
CA THR A 88 -8.62 24.05 -13.73
C THR A 88 -7.10 24.03 -13.74
N ARG A 89 -6.51 24.22 -14.93
CA ARG A 89 -5.06 24.35 -15.05
C ARG A 89 -4.53 25.51 -14.21
N GLU A 90 -5.21 26.66 -14.23
CA GLU A 90 -4.79 27.84 -13.46
C GLU A 90 -4.78 27.58 -11.96
N GLU A 91 -5.76 26.83 -11.45
CA GLU A 91 -5.83 26.45 -10.03
C GLU A 91 -4.63 25.58 -9.63
N ILE A 92 -4.30 24.57 -10.44
CA ILE A 92 -3.18 23.67 -10.19
C ILE A 92 -1.85 24.43 -10.30
N GLU A 93 -1.68 25.29 -11.31
CA GLU A 93 -0.46 26.09 -11.47
C GLU A 93 -0.26 27.09 -10.33
N LYS A 94 -1.32 27.74 -9.88
CA LYS A 94 -1.28 28.64 -8.73
C LYS A 94 -0.89 27.86 -7.47
N ALA A 95 -1.52 26.71 -7.24
CA ALA A 95 -1.19 25.83 -6.11
C ALA A 95 0.28 25.39 -6.15
N TYR A 96 0.76 24.98 -7.32
CA TYR A 96 2.13 24.54 -7.53
C TYR A 96 3.16 25.66 -7.29
N LYS A 97 2.93 26.87 -7.81
CA LYS A 97 3.83 28.02 -7.61
C LYS A 97 3.92 28.38 -6.12
N THR A 98 2.78 28.50 -5.44
CA THR A 98 2.76 28.83 -4.00
C THR A 98 3.33 27.70 -3.15
N PHE A 99 3.08 26.43 -3.51
CA PHE A 99 3.72 25.27 -2.87
C PHE A 99 5.25 25.36 -2.92
N LYS A 100 5.82 25.70 -4.07
CA LYS A 100 7.28 25.85 -4.23
C LYS A 100 7.84 26.98 -3.36
N ILE A 101 7.14 28.10 -3.24
CA ILE A 101 7.54 29.22 -2.37
C ILE A 101 7.62 28.75 -0.92
N TYR A 102 6.56 28.16 -0.37
CA TYR A 102 6.58 27.68 1.02
C TYR A 102 7.61 26.56 1.24
N ALA A 103 7.79 25.66 0.26
CA ALA A 103 8.81 24.61 0.36
C ALA A 103 10.23 25.20 0.40
N GLU A 104 10.48 26.26 -0.36
CA GLU A 104 11.76 26.98 -0.36
C GLU A 104 11.98 27.73 0.97
N GLU A 105 10.94 28.37 1.51
CA GLU A 105 10.98 29.03 2.83
C GLU A 105 11.35 28.05 3.96
N VAL A 106 10.83 26.82 3.94
CA VAL A 106 11.21 25.77 4.89
C VAL A 106 12.64 25.29 4.67
N THR A 107 13.02 25.11 3.39
CA THR A 107 14.35 24.59 3.05
C THR A 107 15.46 25.56 3.47
N ASN A 108 15.21 26.86 3.32
CA ASN A 108 16.15 27.94 3.63
C ASN A 108 15.98 28.51 5.05
N ALA A 109 15.04 27.99 5.85
CA ALA A 109 14.83 28.47 7.21
C ALA A 109 16.04 28.20 8.11
N SER A 110 16.33 29.15 9.00
CA SER A 110 17.25 28.90 10.11
C SER A 110 16.56 28.02 11.15
N TYR A 111 17.32 27.50 12.12
CA TYR A 111 16.76 26.70 13.20
C TYR A 111 15.65 27.43 13.98
N ASP A 112 15.81 28.74 14.19
CA ASP A 112 14.85 29.54 14.96
C ASP A 112 13.56 29.82 14.18
N THR A 113 13.62 29.89 12.84
CA THR A 113 12.45 30.13 11.99
C THR A 113 11.81 28.86 11.45
N TYR A 114 12.50 27.71 11.55
CA TYR A 114 12.09 26.46 10.93
C TYR A 114 10.68 26.03 11.32
N THR A 115 10.36 25.99 12.61
CA THR A 115 9.04 25.55 13.09
C THR A 115 7.93 26.41 12.52
N LYS A 116 8.14 27.73 12.44
CA LYS A 116 7.16 28.66 11.86
C LYS A 116 6.99 28.43 10.36
N SER A 117 8.10 28.29 9.62
CA SER A 117 8.05 28.00 8.18
C SER A 117 7.36 26.67 7.90
N LEU A 118 7.67 25.62 8.66
CA LEU A 118 7.06 24.31 8.52
C LEU A 118 5.55 24.36 8.80
N ALA A 119 5.14 25.07 9.86
CA ALA A 119 3.73 25.26 10.18
C ALA A 119 2.98 25.96 9.04
N ALA A 120 3.55 27.03 8.49
CA ALA A 120 2.97 27.74 7.35
C ALA A 120 2.83 26.85 6.12
N PHE A 121 3.89 26.08 5.79
CA PHE A 121 3.88 25.12 4.68
C PHE A 121 2.81 24.04 4.84
N LEU A 122 2.73 23.41 6.02
CA LEU A 122 1.73 22.37 6.30
C LEU A 122 0.31 22.93 6.33
N ASN A 123 0.12 24.16 6.84
CA ASN A 123 -1.16 24.83 6.82
C ASN A 123 -1.62 25.13 5.38
N TYR A 124 -0.70 25.58 4.51
CA TYR A 124 -1.01 25.78 3.10
C TYR A 124 -1.39 24.46 2.41
N CYS A 125 -0.65 23.39 2.70
CA CYS A 125 -0.94 22.04 2.22
C CYS A 125 -2.34 21.53 2.63
N LYS A 126 -2.84 21.89 3.81
CA LYS A 126 -4.15 21.48 4.31
C LYS A 126 -5.31 22.32 3.78
N ASN A 127 -5.08 23.62 3.57
CA ASN A 127 -6.14 24.57 3.26
C ASN A 127 -6.26 24.90 1.76
N ASN A 128 -5.34 24.41 0.93
CA ASN A 128 -5.44 24.54 -0.52
C ASN A 128 -6.06 23.26 -1.10
N GLU A 129 -7.22 23.37 -1.75
CA GLU A 129 -7.99 22.23 -2.25
C GLU A 129 -7.20 21.28 -3.15
N VAL A 130 -6.35 21.82 -4.04
CA VAL A 130 -5.50 21.00 -4.93
C VAL A 130 -4.45 20.21 -4.13
N LEU A 131 -3.78 20.86 -3.18
CA LEU A 131 -2.80 20.17 -2.33
C LEU A 131 -3.45 19.21 -1.36
N GLU A 132 -4.58 19.59 -0.78
CA GLU A 132 -5.35 18.75 0.13
C GLU A 132 -5.76 17.48 -0.60
N PHE A 133 -6.24 17.58 -1.84
CA PHE A 133 -6.54 16.44 -2.69
C PHE A 133 -5.33 15.51 -2.89
N VAL A 134 -4.17 16.08 -3.24
CA VAL A 134 -2.93 15.30 -3.44
C VAL A 134 -2.52 14.61 -2.15
N ILE A 135 -2.61 15.31 -1.02
CA ILE A 135 -2.15 14.82 0.28
C ILE A 135 -3.10 13.80 0.88
N PHE A 136 -4.40 13.98 0.66
CA PHE A 136 -5.45 13.10 1.17
C PHE A 136 -5.19 11.66 0.78
N LYS A 137 -4.75 11.39 -0.45
CA LYS A 137 -4.42 10.02 -0.91
C LYS A 137 -3.34 9.35 -0.07
N PHE A 138 -2.35 10.11 0.41
CA PHE A 138 -1.30 9.56 1.27
C PHE A 138 -1.80 9.27 2.69
N ASN A 139 -2.80 10.01 3.18
CA ASN A 139 -3.41 9.75 4.49
C ASN A 139 -4.20 8.44 4.53
N LEU A 140 -4.60 7.91 3.37
CA LEU A 140 -5.31 6.63 3.26
C LEU A 140 -4.38 5.42 3.42
N ILE A 141 -3.08 5.62 3.28
CA ILE A 141 -2.08 4.58 3.38
C ILE A 141 -1.84 4.29 4.88
N GLU A 142 -2.29 3.12 5.31
CA GLU A 142 -2.11 2.68 6.69
C GLU A 142 -0.70 2.12 6.88
N ARG A 143 0.11 2.91 7.59
CA ARG A 143 1.43 2.51 8.09
C ARG A 143 1.53 2.86 9.55
N ASP A 144 2.08 1.91 10.30
CA ASP A 144 2.47 2.03 11.69
C ASP A 144 3.64 3.02 11.78
N PHE A 145 3.32 4.25 12.20
CA PHE A 145 4.27 5.34 12.24
C PHE A 145 5.26 5.13 13.38
N GLU A 146 4.78 4.64 14.51
CA GLU A 146 5.54 4.36 15.73
C GLU A 146 6.59 3.29 15.46
N LYS A 147 6.18 2.14 14.90
CA LYS A 147 7.11 1.06 14.51
C LYS A 147 8.15 1.55 13.51
N TRP A 148 7.75 2.36 12.53
CA TRP A 148 8.70 2.95 11.58
C TRP A 148 9.68 3.89 12.27
N TYR A 149 9.19 4.78 13.14
CA TYR A 149 10.01 5.78 13.82
C TYR A 149 11.04 5.11 14.73
N ASP A 150 10.64 4.10 15.49
CA ASP A 150 11.53 3.31 16.34
C ASP A 150 12.59 2.57 15.51
N ASN A 151 12.18 1.95 14.39
CA ASN A 151 13.13 1.34 13.45
C ASN A 151 14.08 2.38 12.85
N PHE A 152 13.60 3.58 12.56
CA PHE A 152 14.40 4.66 12.01
C PHE A 152 15.51 5.08 12.98
N LEU A 153 15.17 5.25 14.26
CA LEU A 153 16.11 5.65 15.31
C LEU A 153 17.14 4.56 15.63
N ASN A 154 16.74 3.29 15.57
CA ASN A 154 17.60 2.16 15.91
C ASN A 154 18.44 1.62 14.74
N SER A 155 18.12 2.02 13.50
CA SER A 155 18.86 1.58 12.33
C SER A 155 20.27 2.17 12.26
N LYS A 156 21.23 1.36 11.81
CA LYS A 156 22.59 1.83 11.46
C LYS A 156 22.66 2.48 10.07
N LEU A 157 21.63 2.27 9.24
CA LEU A 157 21.55 2.72 7.86
C LEU A 157 20.19 3.40 7.60
N HIS A 158 20.10 4.69 7.96
CA HIS A 158 18.86 5.49 7.83
C HIS A 158 18.38 5.71 6.39
N ALA A 159 19.18 5.37 5.38
CA ALA A 159 18.74 5.40 3.99
C ALA A 159 17.79 4.25 3.64
N HIS A 160 17.83 3.15 4.39
CA HIS A 160 16.99 1.97 4.18
C HIS A 160 15.74 1.94 5.07
N THR A 161 15.57 2.94 5.93
CA THR A 161 14.43 3.01 6.84
C THR A 161 13.24 3.74 6.24
N LEU A 162 13.43 4.54 5.17
CA LEU A 162 12.31 5.05 4.40
C LEU A 162 11.70 3.93 3.54
N PRO A 163 10.36 3.85 3.42
CA PRO A 163 9.71 2.90 2.52
C PRO A 163 10.26 2.99 1.10
N LEU A 164 10.32 1.86 0.38
CA LEU A 164 10.75 1.85 -1.01
C LEU A 164 9.68 2.43 -1.93
N ASP A 165 8.42 2.08 -1.69
CA ASP A 165 7.28 2.67 -2.38
C ASP A 165 7.20 4.17 -2.11
N ASP A 166 7.03 4.95 -3.18
CA ASP A 166 7.07 6.41 -3.10
C ASP A 166 5.82 6.98 -2.41
N ASP A 167 4.65 6.37 -2.58
CA ASP A 167 3.41 6.86 -1.96
C ASP A 167 3.44 6.58 -0.45
N GLU A 168 3.90 5.40 -0.04
CA GLU A 168 4.13 5.05 1.36
C GLU A 168 5.17 5.94 2.03
N LYS A 169 6.27 6.23 1.32
CA LYS A 169 7.32 7.13 1.77
C LYS A 169 6.80 8.54 1.99
N ILE A 170 6.00 9.06 1.06
CA ILE A 170 5.40 10.39 1.22
C ILE A 170 4.40 10.40 2.38
N SER A 171 3.59 9.34 2.52
CA SER A 171 2.65 9.18 3.64
C SER A 171 3.34 9.23 4.99
N ILE A 172 4.39 8.42 5.18
CA ILE A 172 5.07 8.35 6.47
C ILE A 172 5.83 9.63 6.80
N ILE A 173 6.44 10.27 5.80
CA ILE A 173 7.08 11.57 5.99
C ILE A 173 6.03 12.63 6.30
N TYR A 174 4.85 12.61 5.67
CA TYR A 174 3.79 13.56 5.99
C TYR A 174 3.33 13.43 7.45
N LYS A 175 3.12 12.20 7.94
CA LYS A 175 2.86 11.95 9.37
C LYS A 175 3.99 12.50 10.23
N PHE A 176 5.24 12.23 9.85
CA PHE A 176 6.41 12.72 10.59
C PHE A 176 6.47 14.25 10.69
N LEU A 177 6.21 14.95 9.59
CA LEU A 177 6.18 16.42 9.56
C LEU A 177 5.07 16.98 10.45
N ASN A 178 3.91 16.32 10.53
CA ASN A 178 2.83 16.71 11.44
C ASN A 178 3.19 16.47 12.92
N GLU A 179 3.87 15.36 13.24
CA GLU A 179 4.36 15.06 14.59
C GLU A 179 5.43 16.06 15.04
N ILE A 180 6.27 16.54 14.12
CA ILE A 180 7.20 17.66 14.37
C ILE A 180 6.42 18.97 14.59
N ASN A 181 5.47 19.28 13.72
CA ASN A 181 4.69 20.52 13.80
C ASN A 181 3.85 20.63 15.07
N SER A 182 3.34 19.50 15.59
CA SER A 182 2.64 19.43 16.88
C SER A 182 3.56 19.50 18.09
N GLY A 183 4.88 19.45 17.89
CA GLY A 183 5.88 19.48 18.95
C GLY A 183 6.09 18.15 19.66
N LYS A 184 5.40 17.07 19.24
CA LYS A 184 5.59 15.72 19.79
C LYS A 184 6.99 15.18 19.49
N ILE A 185 7.54 15.52 18.33
CA ILE A 185 8.93 15.19 17.98
C ILE A 185 9.75 16.47 17.77
N LYS A 186 10.88 16.57 18.47
CA LYS A 186 11.84 17.65 18.22
C LYS A 186 12.84 17.24 17.15
N ILE A 187 13.02 18.11 16.15
CA ILE A 187 13.96 17.89 15.05
C ILE A 187 15.39 17.66 15.57
N SER A 188 15.82 18.44 16.57
CA SER A 188 17.14 18.32 17.16
C SER A 188 17.36 16.96 17.84
N GLU A 189 16.37 16.46 18.58
CA GLU A 189 16.42 15.14 19.22
C GLU A 189 16.46 14.03 18.17
N PHE A 190 15.62 14.13 17.14
CA PHE A 190 15.63 13.18 16.02
C PHE A 190 16.98 13.15 15.30
N VAL A 191 17.48 14.31 14.85
CA VAL A 191 18.73 14.36 14.06
C VAL A 191 19.93 13.92 14.87
N LYS A 192 19.98 14.27 16.17
CA LYS A 192 21.03 13.80 17.07
C LYS A 192 20.99 12.29 17.24
N SER A 193 19.80 11.72 17.41
CA SER A 193 19.61 10.29 17.65
C SER A 193 19.87 9.46 16.39
N ALA A 194 19.29 9.86 15.25
CA ALA A 194 19.51 9.19 13.99
C ALA A 194 20.95 9.42 13.49
N TYR A 195 21.34 10.66 13.20
CA TYR A 195 22.57 10.91 12.46
C TYR A 195 23.82 11.09 13.32
N LYS A 196 23.71 10.97 14.65
CA LYS A 196 24.81 11.21 15.62
C LYS A 196 25.49 12.57 15.45
N ILE A 197 24.75 13.55 14.89
CA ILE A 197 25.25 14.90 14.71
C ILE A 197 25.09 15.63 16.05
N SER A 198 26.20 15.90 16.72
CA SER A 198 26.28 16.82 17.85
C SER A 198 26.82 18.17 17.37
N GLY A 199 26.09 19.27 17.59
CA GLY A 199 26.57 20.62 17.32
C GLY A 199 25.58 21.54 16.60
N LYS A 200 26.12 22.63 16.03
CA LYS A 200 25.42 23.83 15.51
C LYS A 200 24.05 23.55 14.89
N THR A 201 23.06 24.30 15.36
CA THR A 201 21.64 24.26 14.99
C THR A 201 21.39 24.23 13.48
N GLU A 202 22.17 24.95 12.68
CA GLU A 202 22.07 24.95 11.20
C GLU A 202 22.38 23.59 10.55
N LYS A 203 23.37 22.84 11.08
CA LYS A 203 23.68 21.50 10.55
C LYS A 203 22.53 20.52 10.77
N THR A 204 21.78 20.73 11.85
CA THR A 204 20.60 19.92 12.18
C THR A 204 19.51 20.11 11.13
N ILE A 205 19.15 21.36 10.84
CA ILE A 205 18.12 21.69 9.84
C ILE A 205 18.53 21.21 8.45
N ASN A 206 19.76 21.50 8.03
CA ASN A 206 20.25 21.10 6.71
C ASN A 206 20.19 19.57 6.54
N LYS A 207 20.58 18.81 7.57
CA LYS A 207 20.53 17.35 7.51
C LYS A 207 19.09 16.84 7.44
N PHE A 208 18.20 17.39 8.27
CA PHE A 208 16.78 17.04 8.24
C PHE A 208 16.16 17.33 6.86
N ASN A 209 16.41 18.51 6.31
CA ASN A 209 15.88 18.91 5.02
C ASN A 209 16.35 17.96 3.91
N GLN A 210 17.64 17.67 3.86
CA GLN A 210 18.23 16.78 2.85
C GLN A 210 17.73 15.34 2.93
N SER A 211 17.56 14.81 4.16
CA SER A 211 17.26 13.39 4.37
C SER A 211 15.76 13.09 4.51
N ILE A 212 14.91 14.08 4.82
CA ILE A 212 13.48 13.90 5.06
C ILE A 212 12.64 14.86 4.22
N PHE A 213 12.73 16.17 4.49
CA PHE A 213 11.78 17.15 3.93
C PHE A 213 11.78 17.18 2.40
N LEU A 214 12.96 17.14 1.77
CA LEU A 214 13.06 17.19 0.31
C LEU A 214 12.42 15.97 -0.38
N HIS A 215 12.35 14.81 0.27
CA HIS A 215 11.64 13.65 -0.28
C HIS A 215 10.13 13.92 -0.36
N PHE A 216 9.56 14.53 0.68
CA PHE A 216 8.17 14.95 0.65
C PHE A 216 7.91 15.99 -0.45
N VAL A 217 8.76 17.02 -0.53
CA VAL A 217 8.61 18.08 -1.55
C VAL A 217 8.65 17.53 -2.98
N LYS A 218 9.62 16.64 -3.27
CA LYS A 218 9.72 15.97 -4.58
C LYS A 218 8.51 15.08 -4.86
N GLY A 219 8.04 14.38 -3.84
CA GLY A 219 6.85 13.56 -3.90
C GLY A 219 5.64 14.34 -4.40
N ILE A 220 5.29 15.42 -3.70
CA ILE A 220 4.17 16.29 -4.05
C ILE A 220 4.35 16.97 -5.42
N ASP A 221 5.57 17.46 -5.72
CA ASP A 221 5.91 18.07 -7.02
C ASP A 221 5.56 17.15 -8.21
N ILE A 222 5.96 15.88 -8.13
CA ILE A 222 5.64 14.89 -9.18
C ILE A 222 4.12 14.71 -9.35
N ARG A 223 3.35 14.70 -8.26
CA ARG A 223 1.89 14.49 -8.33
C ARG A 223 1.18 15.72 -8.89
N LEU A 224 1.60 16.94 -8.52
CA LEU A 224 1.07 18.17 -9.11
C LEU A 224 1.37 18.25 -10.60
N LYS A 225 2.59 17.87 -11.04
CA LYS A 225 2.93 17.78 -12.46
C LYS A 225 2.06 16.77 -13.22
N LYS A 226 1.82 15.60 -12.63
CA LYS A 226 0.90 14.61 -13.22
C LYS A 226 -0.53 15.17 -13.35
N LEU A 227 -1.02 15.89 -12.35
CA LEU A 227 -2.33 16.55 -12.42
C LEU A 227 -2.39 17.58 -13.55
N MET A 228 -1.37 18.44 -13.67
CA MET A 228 -1.28 19.41 -14.77
C MET A 228 -1.32 18.72 -16.15
N SER A 229 -0.56 17.64 -16.34
CA SER A 229 -0.55 16.90 -17.62
C SER A 229 -1.87 16.21 -17.95
N LYS A 230 -2.64 15.76 -16.94
CA LYS A 230 -3.94 15.14 -17.17
C LYS A 230 -4.95 16.13 -17.74
N VAL A 231 -4.95 17.36 -17.22
CA VAL A 231 -5.82 18.45 -17.70
C VAL A 231 -5.48 18.82 -19.16
N GLU A 232 -4.20 18.77 -19.56
CA GLU A 232 -3.78 19.01 -20.95
C GLU A 232 -4.24 17.93 -21.94
N SER A 233 -4.40 16.69 -21.47
CA SER A 233 -4.68 15.53 -22.32
C SER A 233 -6.17 15.20 -22.50
N ALA A 234 -7.07 15.88 -21.79
CA ALA A 234 -8.50 15.70 -21.99
C ALA A 234 -8.92 16.50 -23.24
N PRO A 235 -9.26 15.86 -24.37
CA PRO A 235 -9.87 16.59 -25.48
C PRO A 235 -11.18 17.20 -24.98
N GLU A 236 -11.38 18.48 -25.29
CA GLU A 236 -12.68 19.15 -25.18
C GLU A 236 -13.72 18.28 -25.89
N LYS A 237 -14.47 17.48 -25.14
CA LYS A 237 -15.72 16.92 -25.63
C LYS A 237 -16.70 18.08 -25.64
N ASP A 238 -16.68 18.82 -26.73
CA ASP A 238 -17.72 19.78 -27.07
C ASP A 238 -19.09 19.10 -26.99
N GLU A 239 -19.96 19.67 -26.16
CA GLU A 239 -21.37 19.29 -25.94
C GLU A 239 -22.26 19.57 -27.16
N LYS A 240 -21.85 19.15 -28.37
CA LYS A 240 -22.63 19.37 -29.60
C LYS A 240 -22.65 18.15 -30.51
N GLU A 241 -23.10 17.00 -30.02
CA GLU A 241 -23.57 15.93 -30.92
C GLU A 241 -24.47 14.93 -30.18
N GLU A 242 -25.57 15.42 -29.62
CA GLU A 242 -26.66 14.54 -29.17
C GLU A 242 -28.02 15.07 -29.63
N LYS A 243 -28.12 15.37 -30.93
CA LYS A 243 -29.40 15.50 -31.65
C LYS A 243 -29.21 15.18 -33.13
N THR A 244 -29.20 13.90 -33.52
CA THR A 244 -30.02 13.39 -34.64
C THR A 244 -29.93 11.85 -34.77
N GLU A 245 -31.11 11.22 -34.77
CA GLU A 245 -31.50 10.00 -35.51
C GLU A 245 -30.77 8.68 -35.16
N LYS A 246 -31.33 7.79 -34.32
CA LYS A 246 -32.45 6.84 -34.56
C LYS A 246 -32.42 6.10 -35.91
N GLU A 247 -32.37 4.77 -35.76
CA GLU A 247 -32.79 3.67 -36.66
C GLU A 247 -31.88 3.30 -37.85
N VAL A 248 -31.32 2.08 -37.84
CA VAL A 248 -31.71 0.92 -38.71
C VAL A 248 -30.96 -0.37 -38.28
N ILE A 249 -31.69 -1.26 -37.62
CA ILE A 249 -31.90 -2.73 -37.82
C ILE A 249 -30.85 -3.62 -38.56
N LYS A 250 -30.44 -4.69 -37.84
CA LYS A 250 -30.05 -6.10 -38.20
C LYS A 250 -28.97 -6.41 -39.27
N ARG A 251 -27.98 -7.25 -38.88
CA ARG A 251 -27.92 -8.70 -39.19
C ARG A 251 -26.73 -9.40 -38.52
N GLU A 252 -26.97 -10.66 -38.15
CA GLU A 252 -25.97 -11.68 -37.78
C GLU A 252 -24.92 -11.86 -38.90
N GLU A 253 -23.68 -12.12 -38.52
CA GLU A 253 -22.87 -13.23 -39.07
C GLU A 253 -21.50 -13.30 -38.38
N SER A 254 -21.25 -14.43 -37.73
CA SER A 254 -19.90 -14.92 -37.44
C SER A 254 -19.24 -15.46 -38.72
N PRO A 255 -17.92 -15.27 -38.90
CA PRO A 255 -17.11 -16.28 -39.57
C PRO A 255 -15.85 -16.62 -38.74
N LYS A 256 -15.66 -17.88 -38.38
CA LYS A 256 -14.89 -18.91 -39.11
C LYS A 256 -13.37 -18.73 -39.00
N ILE A 257 -12.80 -19.67 -38.24
CA ILE A 257 -11.43 -20.16 -38.30
C ILE A 257 -11.01 -20.44 -39.75
N SER A 258 -9.82 -19.98 -40.13
CA SER A 258 -8.99 -20.67 -41.12
C SER A 258 -7.50 -20.33 -40.98
N LYS A 259 -6.75 -21.41 -40.71
CA LYS A 259 -5.43 -21.80 -41.24
C LYS A 259 -4.18 -20.93 -40.96
N ILE A 260 -3.24 -21.65 -40.34
CA ILE A 260 -1.80 -21.46 -40.29
C ILE A 260 -1.19 -21.62 -41.70
N GLU A 261 -0.32 -20.68 -42.08
CA GLU A 261 0.80 -20.84 -43.03
C GLU A 261 1.98 -20.02 -42.45
N VAL A 262 2.97 -20.66 -41.84
CA VAL A 262 4.30 -21.00 -42.41
C VAL A 262 5.07 -19.79 -42.95
N ILE A 263 6.10 -19.38 -42.22
CA ILE A 263 7.31 -18.72 -42.75
C ILE A 263 8.52 -19.51 -42.25
N ASP A 264 9.07 -20.34 -43.13
CA ASP A 264 10.49 -20.73 -43.22
C ASP A 264 11.31 -19.45 -43.60
N SER A 265 12.59 -19.23 -43.31
CA SER A 265 13.74 -20.08 -43.04
C SER A 265 14.96 -19.20 -42.66
N ASP A 266 15.96 -19.82 -42.05
CA ASP A 266 17.39 -19.46 -42.00
C ASP A 266 17.91 -18.32 -41.09
N SER A 267 18.50 -18.69 -39.94
CA SER A 267 19.95 -18.98 -39.90
C SER A 267 20.51 -19.18 -38.47
N VAL A 268 20.98 -20.41 -38.24
CA VAL A 268 22.24 -20.82 -37.59
C VAL A 268 22.73 -20.11 -36.31
N THR A 269 22.65 -20.83 -35.17
CA THR A 269 23.70 -21.12 -34.14
C THR A 269 22.97 -21.53 -32.85
N SER A 270 23.21 -22.60 -32.09
CA SER A 270 24.27 -23.60 -32.03
C SER A 270 23.74 -24.85 -31.31
N LYS A 271 24.21 -26.02 -31.76
CA LYS A 271 24.00 -27.37 -31.21
C LYS A 271 24.75 -27.56 -29.87
N ARG A 272 24.09 -28.28 -28.93
CA ARG A 272 24.58 -29.29 -27.94
C ARG A 272 23.56 -29.32 -26.77
N ARG A 273 22.40 -30.01 -26.86
CA ARG A 273 22.18 -31.47 -26.61
C ARG A 273 23.25 -32.07 -25.68
N ILE A 274 22.95 -32.35 -24.41
CA ILE A 274 22.18 -33.51 -23.90
C ILE A 274 22.64 -34.79 -24.59
N GLU A 275 23.56 -35.53 -23.94
CA GLU A 275 23.59 -37.00 -23.93
C GLU A 275 24.68 -37.52 -22.98
N LYS A 276 24.22 -38.36 -22.03
CA LYS A 276 24.89 -39.41 -21.22
C LYS A 276 23.98 -39.61 -20.00
N PHE A 277 22.87 -40.33 -20.11
CA PHE A 277 22.74 -41.80 -20.20
C PHE A 277 23.61 -42.57 -19.18
N GLU A 278 22.92 -42.93 -18.09
CA GLU A 278 22.90 -44.19 -17.35
C GLU A 278 24.20 -44.87 -16.89
N LYS A 279 24.29 -45.02 -15.56
CA LYS A 279 24.87 -46.09 -14.71
C LYS A 279 25.07 -45.47 -13.32
N ASP A 280 24.56 -45.95 -12.19
CA ASP A 280 24.29 -47.31 -11.75
C ASP A 280 23.11 -47.35 -10.77
N THR A 281 22.33 -48.42 -10.86
CA THR A 281 21.38 -48.88 -9.86
C THR A 281 22.13 -49.53 -8.69
N LYS A 282 21.81 -49.16 -7.45
CA LYS A 282 21.95 -50.09 -6.30
C LYS A 282 20.83 -49.88 -5.28
N VAL A 283 20.29 -51.03 -4.90
CA VAL A 283 19.07 -51.31 -4.13
C VAL A 283 19.35 -51.24 -2.63
N VAL A 284 18.46 -50.54 -1.91
CA VAL A 284 17.93 -50.77 -0.53
C VAL A 284 18.91 -50.72 0.65
N ILE A 285 18.51 -49.96 1.68
CA ILE A 285 18.18 -50.37 3.07
C ILE A 285 17.93 -49.06 3.84
N TYR A 286 16.80 -48.93 4.54
CA TYR A 286 16.59 -47.86 5.54
C TYR A 286 17.39 -48.20 6.80
N PRO A 287 18.27 -47.32 7.30
CA PRO A 287 18.63 -47.28 8.69
C PRO A 287 17.90 -46.10 9.33
N SER A 288 16.98 -46.42 10.25
CA SER A 288 16.58 -45.50 11.30
C SER A 288 17.83 -45.13 12.10
N GLU A 289 18.35 -43.92 11.97
CA GLU A 289 19.44 -43.45 12.84
C GLU A 289 19.31 -41.95 13.07
N VAL A 290 18.87 -41.66 14.29
CA VAL A 290 19.12 -40.48 15.13
C VAL A 290 19.95 -39.40 14.42
N ILE A 291 19.29 -38.30 14.05
CA ILE A 291 19.99 -37.11 13.54
C ILE A 291 20.73 -36.49 14.74
N ASP A 292 22.02 -36.77 14.80
CA ASP A 292 22.97 -36.11 15.68
C ASP A 292 22.98 -34.60 15.33
N GLY A 293 22.52 -33.78 16.28
CA GLY A 293 22.21 -32.35 16.10
C GLY A 293 23.40 -31.48 15.68
N ASP A 294 24.59 -32.04 15.68
CA ASP A 294 25.84 -31.34 15.42
C ASP A 294 26.22 -31.28 13.92
N ALA A 295 25.68 -32.17 13.09
CA ALA A 295 25.90 -32.17 11.63
C ALA A 295 25.02 -31.13 10.89
N VAL A 296 23.85 -30.81 11.44
CA VAL A 296 22.94 -29.78 10.90
C VAL A 296 23.52 -28.37 11.09
N SER A 297 24.14 -28.12 12.25
CA SER A 297 24.80 -26.85 12.57
C SER A 297 25.95 -26.49 11.61
N ARG A 298 26.63 -27.46 11.00
CA ARG A 298 27.78 -27.21 10.11
C ARG A 298 27.40 -27.00 8.64
N LYS A 299 26.19 -27.36 8.21
CA LYS A 299 25.68 -27.05 6.85
C LYS A 299 24.86 -25.75 6.78
N LEU A 300 24.47 -25.18 7.91
CA LEU A 300 23.65 -23.96 7.99
C LEU A 300 24.44 -22.64 7.95
N SER A 301 25.77 -22.67 7.80
CA SER A 301 26.62 -21.45 7.83
C SER A 301 26.70 -20.66 6.51
N LYS A 302 25.76 -20.82 5.57
CA LYS A 302 25.79 -20.13 4.26
C LYS A 302 24.51 -19.41 3.84
N ASN A 303 23.40 -19.50 4.58
CA ASN A 303 22.15 -18.86 4.18
C ASN A 303 21.72 -17.78 5.19
N SER A 304 21.64 -16.53 4.72
CA SER A 304 21.28 -15.35 5.49
C SER A 304 19.80 -15.00 5.32
N TYR A 305 18.90 -15.80 5.90
CA TYR A 305 17.48 -15.48 6.00
C TYR A 305 17.15 -14.93 7.40
N SER A 306 16.82 -13.63 7.47
CA SER A 306 16.17 -12.99 8.63
C SER A 306 14.65 -13.22 8.60
N MET A 307 13.93 -12.87 9.67
CA MET A 307 12.44 -12.92 9.69
C MET A 307 11.82 -12.16 8.51
N ASP A 308 12.39 -11.01 8.13
CA ASP A 308 11.95 -10.22 6.98
C ASP A 308 12.06 -11.01 5.66
N ASN A 309 13.03 -11.92 5.56
CA ASN A 309 13.19 -12.75 4.37
C ASN A 309 12.17 -13.91 4.34
N LEU A 310 11.64 -14.36 5.50
CA LEU A 310 10.56 -15.34 5.58
C LEU A 310 9.22 -14.71 5.18
N GLU A 311 8.91 -13.51 5.70
CA GLU A 311 7.73 -12.75 5.26
C GLU A 311 7.78 -12.51 3.75
N THR A 312 8.91 -12.02 3.24
CA THR A 312 9.09 -11.75 1.81
C THR A 312 8.95 -13.02 0.96
N ALA A 313 9.47 -14.16 1.42
CA ALA A 313 9.35 -15.43 0.70
C ALA A 313 7.90 -15.94 0.62
N LEU A 314 7.15 -15.84 1.73
CA LEU A 314 5.73 -16.22 1.76
C LEU A 314 4.86 -15.24 0.95
N LEU A 315 5.18 -13.94 1.00
CA LEU A 315 4.48 -12.94 0.21
C LEU A 315 4.68 -13.19 -1.29
N LYS A 316 5.93 -13.40 -1.73
CA LYS A 316 6.24 -13.75 -3.12
C LYS A 316 5.55 -15.04 -3.55
N LEU A 317 5.48 -16.04 -2.66
CA LEU A 317 4.76 -17.27 -2.92
C LEU A 317 3.25 -17.02 -3.14
N SER A 318 2.63 -16.12 -2.37
CA SER A 318 1.23 -15.74 -2.56
C SER A 318 0.99 -15.00 -3.89
N GLU A 319 1.95 -14.20 -4.34
CA GLU A 319 1.91 -13.51 -5.63
C GLU A 319 2.06 -14.49 -6.80
N GLU A 320 3.00 -15.44 -6.71
CA GLU A 320 3.15 -16.51 -7.71
C GLU A 320 1.86 -17.33 -7.86
N LEU A 321 1.19 -17.68 -6.75
CA LEU A 321 -0.10 -18.38 -6.80
C LEU A 321 -1.19 -17.54 -7.47
N ARG A 322 -1.18 -16.23 -7.27
CA ARG A 322 -2.13 -15.30 -7.90
C ARG A 322 -1.88 -15.21 -9.40
N ASP A 323 -0.63 -15.06 -9.82
CA ASP A 323 -0.23 -14.99 -11.23
C ASP A 323 -0.53 -16.30 -11.97
N GLU A 324 -0.43 -17.44 -11.28
CA GLU A 324 -0.79 -18.76 -11.79
C GLU A 324 -2.30 -19.08 -11.70
N ASN A 325 -3.15 -18.14 -11.27
CA ASN A 325 -4.60 -18.31 -11.08
C ASN A 325 -4.96 -19.55 -10.23
N LYS A 326 -4.23 -19.77 -9.13
CA LYS A 326 -4.44 -20.86 -8.19
C LYS A 326 -5.59 -20.59 -7.22
N SER A 327 -5.94 -21.58 -6.41
CA SER A 327 -7.05 -21.49 -5.46
C SER A 327 -6.98 -20.24 -4.56
N VAL A 328 -8.09 -19.49 -4.50
CA VAL A 328 -8.22 -18.29 -3.64
C VAL A 328 -7.98 -18.63 -2.18
N ALA A 329 -8.41 -19.82 -1.73
CA ALA A 329 -8.16 -20.28 -0.36
C ALA A 329 -6.67 -20.46 -0.08
N ALA A 330 -5.91 -21.00 -1.05
CA ALA A 330 -4.46 -21.14 -0.93
C ALA A 330 -3.74 -19.78 -0.93
N ILE A 331 -4.14 -18.87 -1.82
CA ILE A 331 -3.58 -17.51 -1.90
C ILE A 331 -3.80 -16.77 -0.57
N SER A 332 -5.03 -16.77 -0.04
CA SER A 332 -5.37 -16.11 1.21
C SER A 332 -4.63 -16.72 2.40
N ALA A 333 -4.58 -18.05 2.50
CA ALA A 333 -3.88 -18.72 3.59
C ALA A 333 -2.36 -18.43 3.60
N VAL A 334 -1.71 -18.45 2.43
CA VAL A 334 -0.28 -18.12 2.29
C VAL A 334 -0.02 -16.64 2.59
N TYR A 335 -0.90 -15.75 2.14
CA TYR A 335 -0.81 -14.32 2.44
C TYR A 335 -0.93 -14.03 3.94
N ILE A 336 -1.91 -14.64 4.62
CA ILE A 336 -2.08 -14.49 6.08
C ILE A 336 -0.85 -15.03 6.83
N LEU A 337 -0.31 -16.19 6.40
CA LEU A 337 0.95 -16.72 6.95
C LEU A 337 2.12 -15.73 6.78
N SER A 338 2.20 -15.00 5.66
CA SER A 338 3.24 -13.98 5.46
C SER A 338 3.13 -12.82 6.45
N LYS A 339 1.91 -12.45 6.86
CA LYS A 339 1.66 -11.34 7.78
C LYS A 339 1.80 -11.71 9.25
N ASN A 340 1.73 -13.00 9.55
CA ASN A 340 1.77 -13.54 10.91
C ASN A 340 3.05 -14.37 11.15
N VAL A 341 4.17 -14.01 10.51
CA VAL A 341 5.45 -14.73 10.65
C VAL A 341 5.98 -14.77 12.08
N ASP A 342 5.68 -13.76 12.87
CA ASP A 342 6.02 -13.62 14.29
C ASP A 342 4.97 -14.20 15.25
N SER A 343 3.90 -14.80 14.73
CA SER A 343 2.84 -15.38 15.57
C SER A 343 3.39 -16.48 16.49
N THR A 344 2.98 -16.42 17.75
CA THR A 344 3.23 -17.47 18.75
C THR A 344 2.13 -18.54 18.77
N ASP A 345 1.04 -18.33 18.02
CA ASP A 345 -0.07 -19.28 17.91
C ASP A 345 0.24 -20.36 16.86
N LEU A 346 0.78 -21.47 17.36
CA LEU A 346 1.09 -22.65 16.56
C LEU A 346 -0.16 -23.36 16.02
N ALA A 347 -1.32 -23.25 16.69
CA ALA A 347 -2.53 -23.94 16.27
C ALA A 347 -3.16 -23.23 15.06
N GLU A 348 -3.25 -21.91 15.11
CA GLU A 348 -3.69 -21.07 14.00
C GLU A 348 -2.77 -21.23 12.78
N THR A 349 -1.46 -21.14 13.01
CA THR A 349 -0.44 -21.32 11.97
C THR A 349 -0.56 -22.67 11.26
N ARG A 350 -0.79 -23.75 12.02
CA ARG A 350 -1.02 -25.09 11.46
C ARG A 350 -2.33 -25.20 10.69
N GLY A 351 -3.37 -24.51 11.14
CA GLY A 351 -4.65 -24.42 10.44
C GLY A 351 -4.47 -23.86 9.04
N LEU A 352 -3.84 -22.68 8.95
CA LEU A 352 -3.57 -21.99 7.69
C LEU A 352 -2.67 -22.80 6.75
N LEU A 353 -1.62 -23.43 7.28
CA LEU A 353 -0.74 -24.29 6.49
C LEU A 353 -1.47 -25.51 5.90
N LYS A 354 -2.35 -26.15 6.69
CA LYS A 354 -3.17 -27.27 6.21
C LYS A 354 -4.19 -26.82 5.18
N GLU A 355 -4.82 -25.68 5.38
CA GLU A 355 -5.77 -25.09 4.43
C GLU A 355 -5.09 -24.80 3.09
N ALA A 356 -3.91 -24.17 3.11
CA ALA A 356 -3.11 -23.88 1.92
C ALA A 356 -2.74 -25.16 1.15
N VAL A 357 -2.21 -26.18 1.84
CA VAL A 357 -1.78 -27.43 1.20
C VAL A 357 -2.97 -28.28 0.74
N SER A 358 -4.10 -28.23 1.43
CA SER A 358 -5.31 -28.96 1.01
C SER A 358 -5.91 -28.35 -0.25
N ALA A 359 -5.85 -27.02 -0.38
CA ALA A 359 -6.29 -26.30 -1.55
C ALA A 359 -5.30 -26.44 -2.73
N GLU A 360 -3.99 -26.44 -2.47
CA GLU A 360 -2.94 -26.59 -3.48
C GLU A 360 -1.80 -27.51 -2.98
N PRO A 361 -1.85 -28.82 -3.30
CA PRO A 361 -0.89 -29.81 -2.78
C PRO A 361 0.58 -29.53 -3.15
N CYS A 362 0.83 -28.81 -4.25
CA CYS A 362 2.19 -28.44 -4.68
C CYS A 362 2.88 -27.48 -3.71
N LEU A 363 2.11 -26.78 -2.85
CA LEU A 363 2.67 -25.89 -1.82
C LEU A 363 3.44 -26.62 -0.75
N ARG A 364 3.20 -27.93 -0.59
CA ARG A 364 3.93 -28.74 0.40
C ARG A 364 5.44 -28.67 0.16
N GLU A 365 5.91 -28.93 -1.06
CA GLU A 365 7.34 -28.85 -1.36
C GLU A 365 7.86 -27.40 -1.33
N LYS A 366 7.09 -26.41 -1.79
CA LYS A 366 7.50 -25.00 -1.71
C LYS A 366 7.69 -24.53 -0.26
N PHE A 367 6.83 -24.94 0.67
CA PHE A 367 7.01 -24.64 2.10
C PHE A 367 8.23 -25.33 2.70
N LYS A 368 8.50 -26.58 2.29
CA LYS A 368 9.70 -27.31 2.71
C LYS A 368 10.97 -26.59 2.28
N ASP A 369 11.02 -26.09 1.05
CA ASP A 369 12.16 -25.32 0.55
C ASP A 369 12.37 -24.04 1.38
N ILE A 370 11.29 -23.35 1.73
CA ILE A 370 11.32 -22.18 2.63
C ILE A 370 11.87 -22.56 4.01
N ALA A 371 11.41 -23.67 4.59
CA ALA A 371 11.89 -24.13 5.90
C ALA A 371 13.36 -24.58 5.86
N MET A 372 13.81 -25.19 4.77
CA MET A 372 15.19 -25.64 4.60
C MET A 372 16.15 -24.47 4.28
N ALA A 373 15.64 -23.39 3.70
CA ALA A 373 16.39 -22.16 3.46
C ALA A 373 16.49 -21.25 4.70
N SER A 374 15.72 -21.54 5.75
CA SER A 374 15.61 -20.73 6.96
C SER A 374 16.84 -20.83 7.87
N SER A 375 17.20 -19.73 8.54
CA SER A 375 18.32 -19.69 9.48
C SER A 375 17.98 -20.37 10.81
N ILE A 376 19.01 -20.73 11.60
CA ILE A 376 18.86 -21.33 12.93
C ILE A 376 18.04 -20.43 13.86
N GLU A 377 18.15 -19.11 13.72
CA GLU A 377 17.43 -18.13 14.55
C GLU A 377 15.90 -18.18 14.35
N ILE A 378 15.43 -18.46 13.13
CA ILE A 378 13.99 -18.54 12.81
C ILE A 378 13.45 -19.97 12.81
N ALA A 379 14.32 -20.98 12.91
CA ALA A 379 13.93 -22.39 12.98
C ALA A 379 13.00 -22.72 14.17
N ASN A 380 13.02 -21.88 15.21
CA ASN A 380 12.18 -22.02 16.40
C ASN A 380 10.82 -21.30 16.34
N THR A 381 10.51 -20.61 15.25
CA THR A 381 9.23 -19.91 15.06
C THR A 381 8.06 -20.89 14.85
N SER A 382 6.85 -20.44 15.15
CA SER A 382 5.63 -21.24 14.99
C SER A 382 5.41 -21.65 13.54
N ILE A 383 5.77 -20.79 12.57
CA ILE A 383 5.67 -21.08 11.14
C ILE A 383 6.60 -22.21 10.72
N ILE A 384 7.89 -22.16 11.07
CA ILE A 384 8.81 -23.22 10.67
C ILE A 384 8.46 -24.54 11.37
N LYS A 385 8.07 -24.50 12.65
CA LYS A 385 7.55 -25.68 13.38
C LYS A 385 6.25 -26.21 12.77
N GLY A 386 5.38 -25.32 12.28
CA GLY A 386 4.15 -25.64 11.58
C GLY A 386 4.44 -26.34 10.25
N ILE A 387 5.34 -25.79 9.43
CA ILE A 387 5.75 -26.35 8.14
C ILE A 387 6.37 -27.74 8.34
N LEU A 388 7.29 -27.88 9.29
CA LEU A 388 7.91 -29.18 9.59
C LEU A 388 6.88 -30.22 10.05
N SER A 389 5.80 -29.81 10.71
CA SER A 389 4.71 -30.73 11.10
C SER A 389 3.79 -31.18 9.96
N LEU A 390 3.98 -30.66 8.75
CA LEU A 390 3.32 -31.16 7.54
C LEU A 390 4.05 -32.39 6.95
N PHE A 391 5.21 -32.77 7.49
CA PHE A 391 6.05 -33.90 7.07
C PHE A 391 6.26 -34.85 8.24
#